data_AF-A0A5B0W485-F1
#
_entry.id   AF-A0A5B0W485-F1
#
_cell.length_a   1.000
_cell.length_b   1.000
_cell.length_c   1.000
_cell.angle_alpha   90.00
_cell.angle_beta   90.00
_cell.angle_gamma   90.00
#
_symmetry.space_group_name_H-M   'P 1'
#
loop_
_entity.id
_entity.type
_entity.pdbx_description
1 polymer ?
#
loop_
_entity_poly.entity_id
_entity_poly.type
_entity_poly.pdbx_seq_one_letter_code
_entity_poly.pdbx_strand_id
1 'polypeptide(L)'
;MDPTTALQLCRFLHDASLMLLWGASAYLCLLVPKTLADIVWRMFARVSVAATAIAAMTVLAALPVTTANLGNGWSDALDAGMIHDVLLQTTVGLAWQAQAVAAAVMVGAFLLPERWRRRGLALGSGLGLAFLSLTGHASMQEGWLRQAHRANDVLHVLTAGGWLGALVPLIPILRLLDRADCRAEALLALRRFSNAGHVAVALVIVSGVVNTMLILKRLPTDWSSPYQRLLTIKVALVAAMALLAIVNRYVFVPWIGRNHSRALKALRLGSIAEIVIGMAVIGLVAVFGMLEPV
;
A
#
# COMPACT_ATOMS: atom_id res chain seq x y z
N MET A 1 -10.71 19.23 -14.56
CA MET A 1 -10.70 18.34 -13.37
C MET A 1 -10.94 19.22 -12.17
N ASP A 2 -11.94 18.90 -11.36
CA ASP A 2 -12.19 19.60 -10.09
C ASP A 2 -11.11 19.24 -9.03
N PRO A 3 -10.88 20.08 -8.02
CA PRO A 3 -9.87 19.83 -6.98
C PRO A 3 -10.09 18.53 -6.20
N THR A 4 -11.34 18.13 -5.98
CA THR A 4 -11.67 16.91 -5.23
C THR A 4 -11.23 15.66 -5.99
N THR A 5 -11.54 15.56 -7.30
CA THR A 5 -11.07 14.48 -8.16
C THR A 5 -9.54 14.46 -8.26
N ALA A 6 -8.90 15.63 -8.31
CA ALA A 6 -7.44 15.73 -8.30
C ALA A 6 -6.84 15.18 -6.99
N LEU A 7 -7.47 15.45 -5.85
CA LEU A 7 -7.05 14.95 -4.54
C LEU A 7 -7.22 13.43 -4.45
N GLN A 8 -8.33 12.88 -4.94
CA GLN A 8 -8.55 11.42 -5.03
C GLN A 8 -7.46 10.75 -5.86
N LEU A 9 -7.12 11.32 -7.02
CA LEU A 9 -6.05 10.80 -7.88
C LEU A 9 -4.68 10.87 -7.20
N CYS A 10 -4.38 11.99 -6.52
CA CYS A 10 -3.14 12.13 -5.75
C CYS A 10 -3.03 11.06 -4.66
N ARG A 11 -4.09 10.86 -3.87
CA ARG A 11 -4.15 9.82 -2.83
C ARG A 11 -3.95 8.43 -3.41
N PHE A 12 -4.68 8.09 -4.47
CA PHE A 12 -4.55 6.79 -5.15
C PHE A 12 -3.12 6.51 -5.61
N LEU A 13 -2.52 7.46 -6.33
CA LEU A 13 -1.15 7.31 -6.86
C LEU A 13 -0.10 7.27 -5.74
N HIS A 14 -0.29 8.06 -4.70
CA HIS A 14 0.60 8.11 -3.55
C HIS A 14 0.56 6.78 -2.77
N ASP A 15 -0.62 6.35 -2.35
CA ASP A 15 -0.83 5.14 -1.56
C ASP A 15 -0.37 3.90 -2.33
N ALA A 16 -0.71 3.79 -3.62
CA ALA A 16 -0.26 2.69 -4.47
C ALA A 16 1.27 2.64 -4.59
N SER A 17 1.92 3.79 -4.75
CA SER A 17 3.38 3.88 -4.84
C SER A 17 4.05 3.46 -3.53
N LEU A 18 3.54 3.94 -2.39
CA LEU A 18 4.05 3.58 -1.07
C LEU A 18 3.86 2.09 -0.78
N MET A 19 2.67 1.53 -1.01
CA MET A 19 2.38 0.12 -0.80
C MET A 19 3.28 -0.78 -1.67
N LEU A 20 3.46 -0.41 -2.95
CA LEU A 20 4.35 -1.11 -3.87
C LEU A 20 5.80 -1.09 -3.36
N LEU A 21 6.35 0.08 -3.05
CA LEU A 21 7.72 0.23 -2.58
C LEU A 21 7.96 -0.50 -1.26
N TRP A 22 7.01 -0.40 -0.33
CA TRP A 22 7.07 -1.04 0.99
C TRP A 22 7.08 -2.55 0.84
N GLY A 23 6.02 -3.13 0.24
CA GLY A 23 5.89 -4.58 0.14
C GLY A 23 6.99 -5.21 -0.71
N ALA A 24 7.35 -4.60 -1.84
CA ALA A 24 8.40 -5.14 -2.69
C ALA A 24 9.77 -5.10 -2.01
N SER A 25 10.13 -3.97 -1.39
CA SER A 25 11.44 -3.81 -0.75
C SER A 25 11.55 -4.62 0.54
N ALA A 26 10.52 -4.63 1.38
CA ALA A 26 10.49 -5.43 2.60
C ALA A 26 10.58 -6.93 2.30
N TYR A 27 9.83 -7.42 1.31
CA TYR A 27 9.90 -8.83 0.90
C TYR A 27 11.30 -9.21 0.40
N LEU A 28 11.88 -8.42 -0.52
CA LEU A 28 13.22 -8.67 -1.04
C LEU A 28 14.32 -8.57 0.02
N CYS A 29 14.16 -7.70 1.02
CA CYS A 29 15.13 -7.56 2.11
C CYS A 29 15.04 -8.64 3.18
N LEU A 30 13.84 -9.08 3.52
CA LEU A 30 13.61 -9.92 4.71
C LEU A 30 13.38 -11.40 4.37
N LEU A 31 12.76 -11.69 3.22
CA LEU A 31 12.24 -13.02 2.92
C LEU A 31 12.95 -13.70 1.75
N VAL A 32 13.59 -12.94 0.86
CA VAL A 32 14.28 -13.49 -0.34
C VAL A 32 15.79 -13.67 -0.09
N PRO A 33 16.39 -14.81 -0.47
CA PRO A 33 17.85 -14.99 -0.42
C PRO A 33 18.59 -13.90 -1.20
N LYS A 34 19.78 -13.50 -0.72
CA LYS A 34 20.50 -12.31 -1.21
C LYS A 34 20.76 -12.35 -2.73
N THR A 35 21.24 -13.47 -3.26
CA THR A 35 21.58 -13.62 -4.68
C THR A 35 20.36 -13.42 -5.56
N LEU A 36 19.27 -14.14 -5.26
CA LEU A 36 17.99 -13.98 -5.96
C LEU A 36 17.40 -12.57 -5.78
N ALA A 37 17.49 -12.00 -4.59
CA ALA A 37 16.99 -10.66 -4.31
C ALA A 37 17.70 -9.59 -5.16
N ASP A 38 19.01 -9.74 -5.40
CA ASP A 38 19.79 -8.83 -6.26
C ASP A 38 19.37 -8.96 -7.74
N ILE A 39 19.12 -10.18 -8.21
CA ILE A 39 18.60 -10.43 -9.57
C ILE A 39 17.24 -9.75 -9.75
N VAL A 40 16.31 -10.01 -8.85
CA VAL A 40 14.93 -9.48 -8.93
C VAL A 40 14.92 -7.96 -8.74
N TRP A 41 15.78 -7.43 -7.86
CA TRP A 41 15.90 -5.99 -7.66
C TRP A 41 16.28 -5.25 -8.94
N ARG A 42 17.24 -5.77 -9.71
CA ARG A 42 17.63 -5.17 -11.00
C ARG A 42 16.47 -5.14 -11.99
N MET A 43 15.60 -6.16 -11.99
CA MET A 43 14.38 -6.17 -12.81
C MET A 43 13.37 -5.11 -12.34
N PHE A 44 13.32 -4.86 -11.03
CA PHE A 44 12.40 -3.90 -10.40
C PHE A 44 12.98 -2.47 -10.30
N ALA A 45 14.24 -2.24 -10.69
CA ALA A 45 14.95 -0.98 -10.46
C ALA A 45 14.28 0.22 -11.17
N ARG A 46 13.77 0.04 -12.39
CA ARG A 46 13.06 1.12 -13.11
C ARG A 46 11.70 1.43 -12.48
N VAL A 47 10.98 0.39 -12.07
CA VAL A 47 9.68 0.52 -11.39
C VAL A 47 9.85 1.21 -10.04
N SER A 48 10.91 0.90 -9.28
CA SER A 48 11.16 1.59 -8.02
C SER A 48 11.50 3.08 -8.21
N VAL A 49 12.28 3.45 -9.23
CA VAL A 49 12.51 4.87 -9.58
C VAL A 49 11.19 5.56 -9.89
N ALA A 50 10.38 4.97 -10.78
CA ALA A 50 9.11 5.55 -11.20
C ALA A 50 8.14 5.70 -10.02
N ALA A 51 8.00 4.68 -9.17
CA ALA A 51 7.13 4.73 -7.99
C ALA A 51 7.62 5.76 -6.97
N THR A 52 8.93 5.91 -6.75
CA THR A 52 9.45 6.98 -5.88
C THR A 52 9.20 8.36 -6.48
N ALA A 53 9.36 8.53 -7.78
CA ALA A 53 9.05 9.79 -8.45
C ALA A 53 7.57 10.13 -8.33
N ILE A 54 6.66 9.18 -8.56
CA ILE A 54 5.21 9.37 -8.38
C ILE A 54 4.90 9.73 -6.92
N ALA A 55 5.46 9.00 -5.94
CA ALA A 55 5.27 9.31 -4.53
C ALA A 55 5.75 10.73 -4.17
N ALA A 56 6.93 11.14 -4.64
CA ALA A 56 7.44 12.50 -4.39
C ALA A 56 6.58 13.58 -5.06
N MET A 57 6.20 13.37 -6.33
CA MET A 57 5.38 14.33 -7.08
C MET A 57 3.98 14.46 -6.48
N THR A 58 3.37 13.36 -6.04
CA THR A 58 2.07 13.39 -5.37
C THR A 58 2.13 14.11 -4.02
N VAL A 59 3.22 13.98 -3.24
CA VAL A 59 3.40 14.78 -2.02
C VAL A 59 3.48 16.27 -2.39
N LEU A 60 4.32 16.64 -3.35
CA LEU A 60 4.44 18.05 -3.77
C LEU A 60 3.12 18.62 -4.28
N ALA A 61 2.33 17.83 -5.03
CA ALA A 61 1.03 18.22 -5.53
C ALA A 61 -0.06 18.25 -4.45
N ALA A 62 0.05 17.44 -3.40
CA ALA A 62 -1.00 17.30 -2.39
C ALA A 62 -1.27 18.61 -1.64
N LEU A 63 -0.24 19.42 -1.35
CA LEU A 63 -0.41 20.69 -0.65
C LEU A 63 -1.24 21.69 -1.47
N PRO A 64 -0.86 22.10 -2.70
CA PRO A 64 -1.66 23.05 -3.50
C PRO A 64 -3.04 22.50 -3.86
N VAL A 65 -3.18 21.19 -4.09
CA VAL A 65 -4.48 20.56 -4.37
C VAL A 65 -5.39 20.60 -3.13
N THR A 66 -4.83 20.41 -1.93
CA THR A 66 -5.58 20.53 -0.67
C THR A 66 -6.03 21.98 -0.45
N THR A 67 -5.14 22.95 -0.68
CA THR A 67 -5.45 24.38 -0.59
C THR A 67 -6.60 24.74 -1.54
N ALA A 68 -6.53 24.29 -2.80
CA ALA A 68 -7.59 24.50 -3.79
C ALA A 68 -8.93 23.86 -3.39
N ASN A 69 -8.90 22.72 -2.70
CA ASN A 69 -10.10 22.02 -2.23
C ASN A 69 -10.72 22.65 -0.98
N LEU A 70 -9.92 23.32 -0.15
CA LEU A 70 -10.40 24.06 1.04
C LEU A 70 -10.84 25.49 0.71
N GLY A 71 -10.25 26.11 -0.31
CA GLY A 71 -10.59 27.45 -0.80
C GLY A 71 -11.65 27.45 -1.89
N ASN A 72 -11.57 28.46 -2.76
CA ASN A 72 -12.51 28.70 -3.85
C ASN A 72 -12.10 28.03 -5.17
N GLY A 73 -11.42 26.88 -5.09
CA GLY A 73 -10.94 26.13 -6.25
C GLY A 73 -9.50 26.47 -6.65
N TRP A 74 -9.17 26.25 -7.92
CA TRP A 74 -7.79 26.28 -8.42
C TRP A 74 -7.10 27.65 -8.33
N SER A 75 -7.85 28.75 -8.20
CA SER A 75 -7.27 30.08 -7.97
C SER A 75 -6.44 30.15 -6.70
N ASP A 76 -6.86 29.39 -5.68
CA ASP A 76 -6.29 29.45 -4.34
C ASP A 76 -5.19 28.38 -4.15
N ALA A 77 -4.96 27.55 -5.18
CA ALA A 77 -3.99 26.45 -5.13
C ALA A 77 -2.56 26.91 -4.81
N LEU A 78 -2.19 28.12 -5.27
CA LEU A 78 -0.88 28.72 -5.10
C LEU A 78 -0.92 29.99 -4.24
N ASP A 79 -2.02 30.22 -3.52
CA ASP A 79 -2.10 31.34 -2.57
C ASP A 79 -1.12 31.12 -1.42
N ALA A 80 -0.15 32.02 -1.29
CA ALA A 80 0.96 31.86 -0.35
C ALA A 80 0.49 31.91 1.12
N GLY A 81 -0.52 32.72 1.42
CA GLY A 81 -1.09 32.81 2.77
C GLY A 81 -1.82 31.53 3.14
N MET A 82 -2.66 31.04 2.24
CA MET A 82 -3.42 29.81 2.46
C MET A 82 -2.51 28.58 2.53
N ILE A 83 -1.47 28.49 1.69
CA ILE A 83 -0.46 27.43 1.78
C ILE A 83 0.26 27.48 3.14
N HIS A 84 0.66 28.66 3.59
CA HIS A 84 1.31 28.83 4.89
C HIS A 84 0.41 28.35 6.04
N ASP A 85 -0.86 28.75 6.02
CA ASP A 85 -1.82 28.40 7.05
C ASP A 85 -2.13 26.90 7.04
N VAL A 86 -2.38 26.31 5.87
CA VAL A 86 -2.57 24.85 5.74
C VAL A 86 -1.33 24.11 6.21
N LEU A 87 -0.14 24.53 5.82
CA LEU A 87 1.12 23.83 6.12
C LEU A 87 1.49 23.86 7.60
N LEU A 88 1.31 25.00 8.27
CA LEU A 88 1.84 25.22 9.63
C LEU A 88 0.77 25.21 10.73
N GLN A 89 -0.48 25.52 10.40
CA GLN A 89 -1.56 25.69 11.40
C GLN A 89 -2.55 24.52 11.42
N THR A 90 -2.38 23.51 10.56
CA THR A 90 -3.32 22.38 10.47
C THR A 90 -2.67 21.02 10.72
N THR A 91 -3.49 20.05 11.16
CA THR A 91 -3.09 18.64 11.26
C THR A 91 -2.77 18.03 9.90
N VAL A 92 -3.41 18.52 8.83
CA VAL A 92 -3.12 18.11 7.44
C VAL A 92 -1.72 18.56 7.04
N GLY A 93 -1.32 19.78 7.41
CA GLY A 93 0.03 20.30 7.21
C GLY A 93 1.10 19.46 7.92
N LEU A 94 0.88 19.10 9.19
CA LEU A 94 1.78 18.22 9.94
C LEU A 94 1.96 16.86 9.24
N ALA A 95 0.86 16.26 8.77
CA ALA A 95 0.92 15.00 8.05
C ALA A 95 1.65 15.13 6.71
N TRP A 96 1.41 16.23 5.98
CA TRP A 96 2.14 16.53 4.75
C TRP A 96 3.66 16.64 5.00
N GLN A 97 4.07 17.33 6.07
CA GLN A 97 5.49 17.44 6.43
C GLN A 97 6.09 16.06 6.73
N ALA A 98 5.36 15.19 7.45
CA ALA A 98 5.79 13.83 7.70
C ALA A 98 5.92 13.01 6.41
N GLN A 99 4.97 13.16 5.47
CA GLN A 99 5.05 12.54 4.14
C GLN A 99 6.22 13.09 3.30
N ALA A 100 6.52 14.38 3.40
CA ALA A 100 7.67 14.99 2.73
C ALA A 100 9.00 14.43 3.25
N VAL A 101 9.11 14.20 4.57
CA VAL A 101 10.26 13.51 5.17
C VAL A 101 10.38 12.07 4.64
N ALA A 102 9.27 11.32 4.61
CA ALA A 102 9.26 9.97 4.05
C ALA A 102 9.69 9.94 2.57
N ALA A 103 9.20 10.90 1.77
CA ALA A 103 9.60 11.06 0.37
C ALA A 103 11.09 11.41 0.23
N ALA A 104 11.61 12.31 1.07
CA ALA A 104 13.03 12.67 1.09
C ALA A 104 13.92 11.46 1.44
N VAL A 105 13.52 10.62 2.40
CA VAL A 105 14.22 9.37 2.73
C VAL A 105 14.24 8.43 1.51
N MET A 106 13.11 8.28 0.81
CA MET A 106 13.05 7.44 -0.39
C MET A 106 13.95 7.96 -1.51
N VAL A 107 13.92 9.27 -1.81
CA VAL A 107 14.77 9.89 -2.83
C VAL A 107 16.25 9.79 -2.44
N GLY A 108 16.57 10.08 -1.17
CA GLY A 108 17.93 9.96 -0.63
C GLY A 108 18.49 8.54 -0.69
N ALA A 109 17.64 7.51 -0.64
CA ALA A 109 18.06 6.11 -0.79
C ALA A 109 18.73 5.82 -2.15
N PHE A 110 18.46 6.61 -3.19
CA PHE A 110 19.10 6.48 -4.51
C PHE A 110 20.50 7.11 -4.56
N LEU A 111 20.83 7.98 -3.60
CA LEU A 111 22.18 8.54 -3.45
C LEU A 111 23.12 7.56 -2.73
N LEU A 112 22.55 6.54 -2.07
CA LEU A 112 23.31 5.50 -1.37
C LEU A 112 23.72 4.37 -2.32
N PRO A 113 24.77 3.59 -1.97
CA PRO A 113 25.14 2.39 -2.73
C PRO A 113 23.97 1.42 -2.90
N GLU A 114 23.93 0.68 -4.01
CA GLU A 114 22.82 -0.22 -4.38
C GLU A 114 22.41 -1.18 -3.25
N ARG A 115 23.38 -1.65 -2.45
CA ARG A 115 23.14 -2.51 -1.28
C ARG A 115 22.20 -1.90 -0.23
N TRP A 116 22.18 -0.58 -0.08
CA TRP A 116 21.38 0.15 0.90
C TRP A 116 20.07 0.70 0.31
N ARG A 117 20.02 0.92 -1.00
CA ARG A 117 18.84 1.49 -1.68
C ARG A 117 17.54 0.77 -1.36
N ARG A 118 17.53 -0.57 -1.39
CA ARG A 118 16.35 -1.38 -1.01
C ARG A 118 15.88 -1.14 0.42
N ARG A 119 16.82 -1.07 1.36
CA ARG A 119 16.52 -0.86 2.79
C ARG A 119 16.00 0.56 3.02
N GLY A 120 16.63 1.55 2.37
CA GLY A 120 16.17 2.95 2.43
C GLY A 120 14.77 3.12 1.85
N LEU A 121 14.46 2.43 0.74
CA LEU A 121 13.11 2.43 0.17
C LEU A 121 12.09 1.73 1.06
N ALA A 122 12.42 0.58 1.64
CA ALA A 122 11.56 -0.06 2.63
C ALA A 122 11.30 0.87 3.83
N LEU A 123 12.33 1.49 4.39
CA LEU A 123 12.18 2.42 5.51
C LEU A 123 11.33 3.63 5.15
N GLY A 124 11.66 4.34 4.07
CA GLY A 124 10.96 5.55 3.65
C GLY A 124 9.49 5.29 3.30
N SER A 125 9.21 4.24 2.52
CA SER A 125 7.84 3.89 2.16
C SER A 125 7.03 3.35 3.35
N GLY A 126 7.64 2.57 4.25
CA GLY A 126 7.00 2.13 5.49
C GLY A 126 6.66 3.29 6.43
N LEU A 127 7.57 4.25 6.57
CA LEU A 127 7.30 5.50 7.30
C LEU A 127 6.16 6.30 6.64
N GLY A 128 6.19 6.44 5.31
CA GLY A 128 5.11 7.10 4.57
C GLY A 128 3.74 6.45 4.82
N LEU A 129 3.64 5.13 4.74
CA LEU A 129 2.42 4.40 5.06
C LEU A 129 1.98 4.63 6.51
N ALA A 130 2.92 4.61 7.47
CA ALA A 130 2.59 4.86 8.86
C ALA A 130 2.08 6.29 9.10
N PHE A 131 2.64 7.28 8.40
CA PHE A 131 2.24 8.67 8.53
C PHE A 131 0.87 8.98 7.91
N LEU A 132 0.30 8.11 7.07
CA LEU A 132 -1.09 8.27 6.61
C LEU A 132 -2.09 8.30 7.79
N SER A 133 -1.80 7.55 8.86
CA SER A 133 -2.62 7.50 10.09
C SER A 133 -2.67 8.81 10.89
N LEU A 134 -1.80 9.77 10.57
CA LEU A 134 -1.84 11.11 11.18
C LEU A 134 -3.10 11.88 10.75
N THR A 135 -3.68 11.50 9.61
CA THR A 135 -4.90 12.06 9.02
C THR A 135 -6.03 11.03 8.96
N GLY A 136 -7.24 11.46 8.60
CA GLY A 136 -8.41 10.58 8.47
C GLY A 136 -9.12 10.29 9.79
N HIS A 137 -10.08 9.35 9.77
CA HIS A 137 -10.96 9.10 10.93
C HIS A 137 -10.24 8.70 12.22
N ALA A 138 -9.02 8.17 12.12
CA ALA A 138 -8.20 7.85 13.28
C ALA A 138 -7.80 9.10 14.09
N SER A 139 -7.76 10.29 13.49
CA SER A 139 -7.46 11.55 14.20
C SER A 139 -8.68 12.19 14.85
N MET A 140 -9.91 11.74 14.53
CA MET A 140 -11.17 12.28 15.04
C MET A 140 -11.51 11.83 16.46
N GLN A 141 -10.88 10.76 16.96
CA GLN A 141 -11.08 10.27 18.32
C GLN A 141 -10.19 11.04 19.32
N GLU A 142 -10.53 10.97 20.60
CA GLU A 142 -9.78 11.64 21.68
C GLU A 142 -9.05 10.64 22.59
N GLY A 143 -8.07 11.15 23.35
CA GLY A 143 -7.39 10.40 24.41
C GLY A 143 -6.64 9.14 23.95
N TRP A 144 -6.78 8.05 24.71
CA TRP A 144 -6.13 6.77 24.47
C TRP A 144 -6.68 6.05 23.23
N LEU A 145 -7.98 6.25 22.93
CA LEU A 145 -8.65 5.59 21.82
C LEU A 145 -8.08 6.06 20.47
N ARG A 146 -7.74 7.35 20.35
CA ARG A 146 -7.01 7.91 19.21
C ARG A 146 -5.70 7.19 18.95
N GLN A 147 -4.93 6.90 20.00
CA GLN A 147 -3.62 6.25 19.88
C GLN A 147 -3.78 4.78 19.46
N ALA A 148 -4.75 4.08 20.05
CA ALA A 148 -5.08 2.70 19.69
C ALA A 148 -5.56 2.60 18.23
N HIS A 149 -6.41 3.51 17.78
CA HIS A 149 -6.90 3.54 16.41
C HIS A 149 -5.76 3.84 15.42
N ARG A 150 -4.91 4.83 15.70
CA ARG A 150 -3.72 5.09 14.86
C ARG A 150 -2.79 3.89 14.79
N ALA A 151 -2.52 3.23 15.91
CA ALA A 151 -1.67 2.03 15.92
C ALA A 151 -2.28 0.89 15.09
N ASN A 152 -3.59 0.68 15.21
CA ASN A 152 -4.31 -0.31 14.41
C ASN A 152 -4.30 0.05 12.91
N ASP A 153 -4.44 1.32 12.57
CA ASP A 153 -4.44 1.78 11.19
C ASP A 153 -3.05 1.65 10.54
N VAL A 154 -1.99 2.01 11.28
CA VAL A 154 -0.59 1.75 10.86
C VAL A 154 -0.37 0.26 10.62
N LEU A 155 -0.81 -0.59 11.55
CA LEU A 155 -0.71 -2.05 11.39
C LEU A 155 -1.46 -2.52 10.15
N HIS A 156 -2.69 -2.04 9.94
CA HIS A 156 -3.53 -2.40 8.80
C HIS A 156 -2.84 -2.05 7.48
N VAL A 157 -2.39 -0.80 7.33
CA VAL A 157 -1.82 -0.30 6.09
C VAL A 157 -0.44 -0.92 5.81
N LEU A 158 0.41 -1.09 6.83
CA LEU A 158 1.71 -1.76 6.66
C LEU A 158 1.55 -3.23 6.27
N THR A 159 0.60 -3.95 6.87
CA THR A 159 0.36 -5.37 6.54
C THR A 159 -0.30 -5.53 5.17
N ALA A 160 -1.25 -4.65 4.82
CA ALA A 160 -1.89 -4.63 3.51
C ALA A 160 -0.90 -4.27 2.40
N GLY A 161 -0.09 -3.23 2.60
CA GLY A 161 0.98 -2.84 1.68
C GLY A 161 2.05 -3.92 1.56
N GLY A 162 2.38 -4.58 2.68
CA GLY A 162 3.30 -5.71 2.71
C GLY A 162 2.81 -6.88 1.85
N TRP A 163 1.55 -7.27 2.00
CA TRP A 163 0.93 -8.33 1.20
C TRP A 163 0.87 -7.95 -0.29
N LEU A 164 0.24 -6.83 -0.61
CA LEU A 164 -0.02 -6.43 -2.00
C LEU A 164 1.27 -6.09 -2.75
N GLY A 165 2.16 -5.29 -2.14
CA GLY A 165 3.40 -4.87 -2.78
C GLY A 165 4.39 -6.02 -3.00
N ALA A 166 4.38 -7.04 -2.14
CA ALA A 166 5.24 -8.22 -2.29
C ALA A 166 4.85 -9.14 -3.45
N LEU A 167 3.60 -9.06 -3.94
CA LEU A 167 3.17 -9.83 -5.12
C LEU A 167 3.91 -9.43 -6.40
N VAL A 168 4.33 -8.16 -6.50
CA VAL A 168 5.02 -7.65 -7.70
C VAL A 168 6.38 -8.33 -7.93
N PRO A 169 7.33 -8.36 -6.97
CA PRO A 169 8.56 -9.14 -7.10
C PRO A 169 8.34 -10.66 -7.03
N LEU A 170 7.21 -11.16 -6.53
CA LEU A 170 6.89 -12.59 -6.58
C LEU A 170 6.72 -13.08 -8.02
N ILE A 171 6.09 -12.30 -8.90
CA ILE A 171 5.87 -12.66 -10.31
C ILE A 171 7.18 -13.05 -11.04
N PRO A 172 8.25 -12.23 -11.03
CA PRO A 172 9.53 -12.63 -11.62
C PRO A 172 10.17 -13.82 -10.89
N ILE A 173 10.07 -13.93 -9.56
CA ILE A 173 10.58 -15.09 -8.82
C ILE A 173 9.91 -16.39 -9.29
N LEU A 174 8.60 -16.37 -9.55
CA LEU A 174 7.91 -17.52 -10.12
C LEU A 174 8.44 -17.91 -11.51
N ARG A 175 8.95 -16.96 -12.31
CA ARG A 175 9.61 -17.28 -13.59
C ARG A 175 10.99 -17.88 -13.38
N LEU A 176 11.69 -17.47 -12.33
CA LEU A 176 13.02 -17.97 -11.98
C LEU A 176 13.00 -19.39 -11.41
N LEU A 177 11.81 -19.95 -11.10
CA LEU A 177 11.65 -21.37 -10.75
C LEU A 177 11.98 -22.34 -11.90
N ASP A 178 11.87 -21.88 -13.15
CA ASP A 178 12.22 -22.66 -14.34
C ASP A 178 13.73 -22.66 -14.62
N ARG A 179 14.49 -21.81 -13.93
CA ARG A 179 15.94 -21.70 -14.06
C ARG A 179 16.66 -22.55 -13.02
N ALA A 180 17.43 -23.53 -13.47
CA ALA A 180 18.12 -24.49 -12.60
C ALA A 180 19.03 -23.82 -11.57
N ASP A 181 19.73 -22.74 -11.95
CA ASP A 181 20.64 -21.97 -11.10
C ASP A 181 19.91 -21.18 -10.00
N CYS A 182 18.66 -20.79 -10.22
CA CYS A 182 17.86 -19.98 -9.28
C CYS A 182 16.80 -20.78 -8.51
N ARG A 183 16.51 -22.02 -8.93
CA ARG A 183 15.34 -22.79 -8.49
C ARG A 183 15.28 -23.00 -6.98
N ALA A 184 16.39 -23.34 -6.34
CA ALA A 184 16.44 -23.60 -4.90
C ALA A 184 16.12 -22.34 -4.08
N GLU A 185 16.76 -21.21 -4.42
CA GLU A 185 16.50 -19.92 -3.78
C GLU A 185 15.07 -19.42 -4.04
N ALA A 186 14.55 -19.63 -5.26
CA ALA A 186 13.20 -19.23 -5.63
C ALA A 186 12.13 -20.06 -4.89
N LEU A 187 12.34 -21.37 -4.71
CA LEU A 187 11.46 -22.21 -3.89
C LEU A 187 11.48 -21.77 -2.42
N LEU A 188 12.65 -21.43 -1.88
CA LEU A 188 12.77 -20.93 -0.52
C LEU A 188 12.04 -19.58 -0.35
N ALA A 189 12.22 -18.66 -1.29
CA ALA A 189 11.53 -17.37 -1.32
C ALA A 189 10.00 -17.53 -1.41
N LEU A 190 9.51 -18.47 -2.23
CA LEU A 190 8.07 -18.77 -2.36
C LEU A 190 7.50 -19.35 -1.05
N ARG A 191 8.23 -20.25 -0.37
CA ARG A 191 7.81 -20.81 0.93
C ARG A 191 7.73 -19.73 2.01
N ARG A 192 8.74 -18.87 2.09
CA ARG A 192 8.77 -17.74 3.04
C ARG A 192 7.67 -16.73 2.76
N PHE A 193 7.43 -16.41 1.48
CA PHE A 193 6.30 -15.58 1.05
C PHE A 193 4.98 -16.17 1.52
N SER A 194 4.75 -17.46 1.26
CA SER A 194 3.50 -18.13 1.63
C SER A 194 3.27 -18.08 3.13
N ASN A 195 4.28 -18.39 3.95
CA ASN A 195 4.19 -18.35 5.41
C ASN A 195 3.91 -16.95 5.95
N ALA A 196 4.66 -15.94 5.49
CA ALA A 196 4.42 -14.56 5.88
C ALA A 196 3.05 -14.05 5.41
N GLY A 197 2.59 -14.50 4.23
CA GLY A 197 1.29 -14.14 3.66
C GLY A 197 0.11 -14.54 4.55
N HIS A 198 0.19 -15.65 5.30
CA HIS A 198 -0.87 -16.02 6.26
C HIS A 198 -1.00 -15.01 7.38
N VAL A 199 0.13 -14.65 7.97
CA VAL A 199 0.19 -13.66 9.04
C VAL A 199 -0.30 -12.31 8.51
N ALA A 200 0.15 -11.89 7.33
CA ALA A 200 -0.26 -10.63 6.73
C ALA A 200 -1.78 -10.60 6.44
N VAL A 201 -2.34 -11.62 5.79
CA VAL A 201 -3.78 -11.69 5.50
C VAL A 201 -4.61 -11.68 6.78
N ALA A 202 -4.22 -12.46 7.79
CA ALA A 202 -4.91 -12.49 9.08
C ALA A 202 -4.88 -11.11 9.77
N LEU A 203 -3.71 -10.47 9.81
CA LEU A 203 -3.57 -9.13 10.40
C LEU A 203 -4.38 -8.08 9.64
N VAL A 204 -4.39 -8.10 8.31
CA VAL A 204 -5.19 -7.18 7.48
C VAL A 204 -6.69 -7.33 7.78
N ILE A 205 -7.18 -8.57 7.87
CA ILE A 205 -8.59 -8.84 8.18
C ILE A 205 -8.94 -8.35 9.58
N VAL A 206 -8.18 -8.77 10.60
CA VAL A 206 -8.45 -8.40 12.00
C VAL A 206 -8.37 -6.89 12.20
N SER A 207 -7.29 -6.25 11.73
CA SER A 207 -7.14 -4.80 11.84
C SER A 207 -8.19 -4.03 11.03
N GLY A 208 -8.62 -4.56 9.88
CA GLY A 208 -9.70 -3.97 9.07
C GLY A 208 -11.06 -4.01 9.76
N VAL A 209 -11.38 -5.12 10.44
CA VAL A 209 -12.58 -5.26 11.27
C VAL A 209 -12.52 -4.26 12.43
N VAL A 210 -11.39 -4.17 13.12
CA VAL A 210 -11.19 -3.21 14.22
C VAL A 210 -11.37 -1.77 13.72
N ASN A 211 -10.77 -1.39 12.58
CA ASN A 211 -10.95 -0.06 11.98
C ASN A 211 -12.43 0.21 11.67
N THR A 212 -13.14 -0.74 11.07
CA THR A 212 -14.58 -0.60 10.76
C THR A 212 -15.39 -0.34 12.04
N MET A 213 -15.13 -1.09 13.11
CA MET A 213 -15.81 -0.93 14.39
C MET A 213 -15.45 0.38 15.10
N LEU A 214 -14.20 0.81 15.04
CA LEU A 214 -13.75 2.07 15.63
C LEU A 214 -14.34 3.29 14.90
N ILE A 215 -14.56 3.19 13.59
CA ILE A 215 -15.12 4.27 12.77
C ILE A 215 -16.65 4.31 12.88
N LEU A 216 -17.33 3.21 12.59
CA LEU A 216 -18.80 3.19 12.50
C LEU A 216 -19.51 2.89 13.83
N LYS A 217 -18.83 2.23 14.77
CA LYS A 217 -19.41 1.69 16.02
C LYS A 217 -20.57 0.70 15.81
N ARG A 218 -20.80 0.28 14.57
CA ARG A 218 -21.83 -0.67 14.11
C ARG A 218 -21.36 -1.36 12.83
N LEU A 219 -22.09 -2.39 12.40
CA LEU A 219 -21.86 -2.99 11.09
C LEU A 219 -22.28 -2.04 9.97
N PRO A 220 -21.57 -2.03 8.81
CA PRO A 220 -21.88 -1.17 7.67
C PRO A 220 -23.13 -1.66 6.93
N THR A 221 -24.31 -1.47 7.51
CA THR A 221 -25.59 -1.98 6.98
C THR A 221 -26.42 -0.91 6.27
N ASP A 222 -26.03 0.37 6.35
CA ASP A 222 -26.76 1.45 5.68
C ASP A 222 -26.23 1.66 4.26
N TRP A 223 -26.94 1.11 3.27
CA TRP A 223 -26.61 1.22 1.86
C TRP A 223 -26.95 2.58 1.24
N SER A 224 -27.68 3.44 1.96
CA SER A 224 -27.96 4.81 1.52
C SER A 224 -26.73 5.70 1.68
N SER A 225 -25.87 5.40 2.66
CA SER A 225 -24.60 6.08 2.87
C SER A 225 -23.57 5.71 1.78
N PRO A 226 -23.07 6.69 1.00
CA PRO A 226 -22.02 6.43 0.02
C PRO A 226 -20.75 5.85 0.64
N TYR A 227 -20.41 6.26 1.87
CA TYR A 227 -19.26 5.75 2.62
C TYR A 227 -19.42 4.25 2.91
N GLN A 228 -20.53 3.87 3.55
CA GLN A 228 -20.75 2.47 3.94
C GLN A 228 -20.89 1.56 2.71
N ARG A 229 -21.52 2.03 1.62
CA ARG A 229 -21.60 1.27 0.37
C ARG A 229 -20.22 0.96 -0.22
N LEU A 230 -19.35 1.96 -0.34
CA LEU A 230 -17.99 1.77 -0.88
C LEU A 230 -17.12 0.93 0.06
N LEU A 231 -17.29 1.07 1.37
CA LEU A 231 -16.64 0.24 2.38
C LEU A 231 -17.05 -1.24 2.24
N THR A 232 -18.34 -1.53 2.08
CA THR A 232 -18.83 -2.90 1.89
C THR A 232 -18.30 -3.51 0.60
N ILE A 233 -18.22 -2.74 -0.49
CA ILE A 233 -17.57 -3.19 -1.74
C ILE A 233 -16.09 -3.50 -1.49
N LYS A 234 -15.36 -2.64 -0.77
CA LYS A 234 -13.96 -2.90 -0.38
C LYS A 234 -13.83 -4.22 0.39
N VAL A 235 -14.70 -4.45 1.38
CA VAL A 235 -14.68 -5.69 2.19
C VAL A 235 -14.91 -6.92 1.30
N ALA A 236 -15.86 -6.87 0.37
CA ALA A 236 -16.11 -7.95 -0.58
C ALA A 236 -14.91 -8.23 -1.48
N LEU A 237 -14.24 -7.19 -1.99
CA LEU A 237 -13.03 -7.33 -2.80
C LEU A 237 -11.87 -7.93 -2.01
N VAL A 238 -11.66 -7.49 -0.76
CA VAL A 238 -10.62 -8.05 0.11
C VAL A 238 -10.92 -9.52 0.45
N ALA A 239 -12.17 -9.88 0.67
CA ALA A 239 -12.57 -11.28 0.87
C ALA A 239 -12.29 -12.14 -0.38
N ALA A 240 -12.56 -11.61 -1.57
CA ALA A 240 -12.22 -12.28 -2.83
C ALA A 240 -10.69 -12.47 -2.97
N MET A 241 -9.89 -11.45 -2.64
CA MET A 241 -8.42 -11.58 -2.62
C MET A 241 -7.94 -12.63 -1.62
N ALA A 242 -8.51 -12.67 -0.42
CA ALA A 242 -8.17 -13.68 0.59
C ALA A 242 -8.51 -15.10 0.10
N LEU A 243 -9.64 -15.29 -0.56
CA LEU A 243 -10.01 -16.56 -1.17
C LEU A 243 -9.02 -16.96 -2.28
N LEU A 244 -8.62 -16.03 -3.14
CA LEU A 244 -7.59 -16.27 -4.16
C LEU A 244 -6.26 -16.68 -3.53
N ALA A 245 -5.83 -16.00 -2.46
CA ALA A 245 -4.61 -16.34 -1.73
C ALA A 245 -4.66 -17.74 -1.11
N ILE A 246 -5.82 -18.13 -0.54
CA ILE A 246 -6.07 -19.48 -0.01
C ILE A 246 -5.98 -20.51 -1.14
N VAL A 247 -6.67 -20.30 -2.26
CA VAL A 247 -6.62 -21.22 -3.42
C VAL A 247 -5.20 -21.33 -3.97
N ASN A 248 -4.50 -20.21 -4.12
CA ASN A 248 -3.11 -20.18 -4.57
C ASN A 248 -2.22 -21.05 -3.69
N ARG A 249 -2.38 -20.97 -2.36
CA ARG A 249 -1.58 -21.78 -1.42
C ARG A 249 -2.00 -23.24 -1.35
N TYR A 250 -3.27 -23.54 -1.15
CA TYR A 250 -3.72 -24.89 -0.80
C TYR A 250 -4.01 -25.77 -2.02
N VAL A 251 -4.17 -25.17 -3.19
CA VAL A 251 -4.40 -25.90 -4.44
C VAL A 251 -3.19 -25.79 -5.37
N PHE A 252 -2.77 -24.58 -5.73
CA PHE A 252 -1.77 -24.41 -6.79
C PHE A 252 -0.32 -24.65 -6.35
N VAL A 253 0.06 -24.30 -5.11
CA VAL A 253 1.42 -24.61 -4.62
C VAL A 253 1.67 -26.13 -4.55
N PRO A 254 0.78 -26.98 -4.00
CA PRO A 254 0.94 -28.44 -4.05
C PRO A 254 0.99 -29.00 -5.48
N TRP A 255 0.31 -28.37 -6.44
CA TRP A 255 0.33 -28.79 -7.84
C TRP A 255 1.68 -28.59 -8.53
N ILE A 256 2.59 -27.77 -7.99
CA ILE A 256 3.94 -27.60 -8.55
C ILE A 256 4.64 -28.95 -8.70
N GLY A 257 4.47 -29.87 -7.74
CA GLY A 257 5.08 -31.21 -7.78
C GLY A 257 4.45 -32.16 -8.79
N ARG A 258 3.22 -31.90 -9.25
CA ARG A 258 2.47 -32.77 -10.19
C ARG A 258 2.46 -32.24 -11.62
N ASN A 259 2.26 -30.94 -11.77
CA ASN A 259 2.16 -30.27 -13.07
C ASN A 259 2.78 -28.86 -12.98
N HIS A 260 4.10 -28.84 -12.98
CA HIS A 260 4.93 -27.66 -12.70
C HIS A 260 4.56 -26.45 -13.57
N SER A 261 4.49 -26.60 -14.89
CA SER A 261 4.20 -25.51 -15.83
C SER A 261 2.79 -24.92 -15.65
N ARG A 262 1.77 -25.77 -15.46
CA ARG A 262 0.39 -25.30 -15.24
C ARG A 262 0.25 -24.62 -13.88
N ALA A 263 0.88 -25.15 -12.84
CA ALA A 263 0.86 -24.56 -11.50
C ALA A 263 1.52 -23.17 -11.48
N LEU A 264 2.68 -22.99 -12.13
CA LEU A 264 3.34 -21.69 -12.23
C LEU A 264 2.50 -20.66 -12.99
N LYS A 265 1.85 -21.08 -14.08
CA LYS A 265 0.93 -20.20 -14.83
C LYS A 265 -0.26 -19.77 -13.98
N ALA A 266 -0.87 -20.71 -13.24
CA ALA A 266 -2.00 -20.44 -12.35
C ALA A 266 -1.61 -19.49 -11.21
N LEU A 267 -0.48 -19.73 -10.53
CA LEU A 267 0.04 -18.86 -9.49
C LEU A 267 0.30 -17.44 -10.00
N ARG A 268 0.93 -17.32 -11.19
CA ARG A 268 1.20 -16.01 -11.80
C ARG A 268 -0.09 -15.26 -12.11
N LEU A 269 -1.07 -15.92 -12.72
CA LEU A 269 -2.34 -15.29 -13.07
C LEU A 269 -3.14 -14.93 -11.82
N GLY A 270 -3.12 -15.79 -10.79
CA GLY A 270 -3.71 -15.53 -9.48
C GLY A 270 -3.09 -14.31 -8.80
N SER A 271 -1.76 -14.20 -8.77
CA SER A 271 -1.07 -13.02 -8.23
C SER A 271 -1.38 -11.74 -9.00
N ILE A 272 -1.50 -11.81 -10.34
CA ILE A 272 -1.92 -10.65 -11.16
C ILE A 272 -3.36 -10.25 -10.82
N ALA A 273 -4.27 -11.22 -10.69
CA ALA A 273 -5.65 -10.95 -10.30
C ALA A 273 -5.74 -10.30 -8.91
N GLU A 274 -4.98 -10.80 -7.92
CA GLU A 274 -4.87 -10.18 -6.59
C GLU A 274 -4.36 -8.73 -6.69
N ILE A 275 -3.34 -8.45 -7.51
CA ILE A 275 -2.86 -7.08 -7.72
C ILE A 275 -3.95 -6.18 -8.31
N VAL A 276 -4.64 -6.63 -9.36
CA VAL A 276 -5.71 -5.84 -10.01
C VAL A 276 -6.84 -5.52 -9.04
N ILE A 277 -7.29 -6.51 -8.27
CA ILE A 277 -8.32 -6.30 -7.24
C ILE A 277 -7.80 -5.36 -6.14
N GLY A 278 -6.54 -5.52 -5.72
CA GLY A 278 -5.89 -4.64 -4.75
C GLY A 278 -5.83 -3.18 -5.23
N MET A 279 -5.54 -2.94 -6.51
CA MET A 279 -5.59 -1.59 -7.09
C MET A 279 -7.00 -1.00 -7.05
N ALA A 280 -8.03 -1.80 -7.32
CA ALA A 280 -9.42 -1.35 -7.17
C ALA A 280 -9.74 -0.99 -5.71
N VAL A 281 -9.26 -1.79 -4.74
CA VAL A 281 -9.41 -1.50 -3.31
C VAL A 281 -8.74 -0.18 -2.92
N ILE A 282 -7.51 0.10 -3.39
CA ILE A 282 -6.83 1.38 -3.15
C ILE A 282 -7.63 2.53 -3.76
N GLY A 283 -8.15 2.36 -4.98
CA GLY A 283 -9.01 3.34 -5.64
C GLY A 283 -10.26 3.66 -4.84
N LEU A 284 -10.94 2.65 -4.28
CA LEU A 284 -12.07 2.86 -3.38
C LEU A 284 -11.66 3.68 -2.15
N VAL A 285 -10.57 3.29 -1.47
CA VAL A 285 -10.08 3.99 -0.27
C VAL A 285 -9.72 5.45 -0.56
N ALA A 286 -9.12 5.74 -1.71
CA ALA A 286 -8.77 7.10 -2.11
C ALA A 286 -10.02 8.00 -2.29
N VAL A 287 -11.16 7.41 -2.66
CA VAL A 287 -12.44 8.11 -2.81
C VAL A 287 -13.19 8.20 -1.48
N PHE A 288 -13.56 7.06 -0.87
CA PHE A 288 -14.42 7.08 0.31
C PHE A 288 -13.70 7.56 1.58
N GLY A 289 -12.37 7.53 1.61
CA GLY A 289 -11.58 8.10 2.69
C GLY A 289 -11.60 9.63 2.78
N MET A 290 -12.36 10.31 1.89
CA MET A 290 -12.69 11.73 1.98
C MET A 290 -14.15 11.99 2.35
N LEU A 291 -14.98 10.94 2.43
CA LEU A 291 -16.39 11.06 2.75
C LEU A 291 -16.60 10.96 4.25
N GLU A 292 -17.70 11.54 4.73
CA GLU A 292 -18.08 11.42 6.14
C GLU A 292 -18.61 10.00 6.44
N PRO A 293 -18.29 9.43 7.61
CA PRO A 293 -18.67 8.08 7.99
C PRO A 293 -20.08 8.05 8.61
N VAL A 294 -21.07 8.61 7.91
CA VAL A 294 -22.47 8.65 8.35
C VAL A 294 -23.20 7.36 8.00
#